data_AF-A0A955R761-F1
#
_entry.id   AF-A0A955R761-F1
#
_cell.length_a   1.000
_cell.length_b   1.000
_cell.length_c   1.000
_cell.angle_alpha   90.00
_cell.angle_beta   90.00
_cell.angle_gamma   90.00
#
_symmetry.space_group_name_H-M   'P 1'
#
loop_
_entity.id
_entity.type
_entity.pdbx_description
1 polymer ?
#
loop_
_entity_poly.entity_id
_entity_poly.type
_entity_poly.pdbx_seq_one_letter_code
_entity_poly.pdbx_strand_id
1 'polypeptide(L)'
;TPRVSAPEAVAGPRIDRAQAALKDASSLTLTCGDVSAQGTASVRITDFPAGSCRVQATWLGTEVATDLVIDSVRGFQCAVEGGVLRCS
;
A
#
# COMPACT_ATOMS: atom_id res chain seq x y z
N THR A 1 -16.47 -33.13 -13.66
CA THR A 1 -16.29 -32.11 -12.61
C THR A 1 -15.96 -30.80 -13.28
N PRO A 2 -16.80 -29.75 -13.16
CA PRO A 2 -16.42 -28.44 -13.66
C PRO A 2 -15.28 -27.90 -12.80
N ARG A 3 -14.13 -27.64 -13.42
CA ARG A 3 -13.02 -26.92 -12.81
C ARG A 3 -13.52 -25.49 -12.63
N VAL A 4 -13.78 -25.09 -11.39
CA VAL A 4 -14.05 -23.70 -11.06
C VAL A 4 -12.77 -22.95 -11.43
N SER A 5 -12.79 -22.26 -12.56
CA SER A 5 -11.72 -21.32 -12.91
C SER A 5 -11.71 -20.29 -11.80
N ALA A 6 -10.64 -20.29 -11.00
CA ALA A 6 -10.36 -19.19 -10.11
C ALA A 6 -10.48 -17.90 -10.93
N PRO A 7 -11.16 -16.86 -10.43
CA PRO A 7 -11.24 -15.60 -11.15
C PRO A 7 -9.81 -15.22 -11.51
N GLU A 8 -9.55 -15.06 -12.81
CA GLU A 8 -8.30 -14.49 -13.30
C GLU A 8 -8.16 -13.15 -12.58
N ALA A 9 -7.38 -13.17 -11.50
CA ALA A 9 -6.84 -11.97 -10.91
C ALA A 9 -6.27 -11.21 -12.09
N VAL A 10 -6.71 -9.98 -12.27
CA VAL A 10 -6.18 -9.06 -13.27
C VAL A 10 -4.75 -8.77 -12.81
N ALA A 11 -3.87 -9.75 -13.00
CA ALA A 11 -2.54 -9.81 -12.46
C ALA A 11 -1.70 -8.96 -13.41
N GLY A 12 -1.78 -7.64 -13.21
CA GLY A 12 -0.70 -6.77 -13.60
C GLY A 12 0.63 -7.35 -13.12
N PRO A 13 1.76 -6.94 -13.72
CA PRO A 13 3.07 -7.45 -13.32
C PRO A 13 3.20 -7.41 -11.79
N ARG A 14 3.57 -8.54 -11.17
CA ARG A 14 3.76 -8.57 -9.73
C ARG A 14 5.02 -7.82 -9.36
N ILE A 15 4.93 -7.02 -8.31
CA ILE A 15 6.03 -6.25 -7.76
C ILE A 15 6.66 -7.05 -6.62
N ASP A 16 7.97 -7.28 -6.72
CA ASP A 16 8.76 -8.01 -5.72
C ASP A 16 8.65 -7.36 -4.34
N ARG A 17 8.83 -6.04 -4.28
CA ARG A 17 8.78 -5.25 -3.05
C ARG A 17 8.45 -3.79 -3.29
N ALA A 18 7.77 -3.18 -2.34
CA ALA A 18 7.69 -1.74 -2.19
C ALA A 18 7.71 -1.38 -0.71
N GLN A 19 8.07 -0.13 -0.43
CA GLN A 19 8.06 0.41 0.93
C GLN A 19 7.29 1.71 0.95
N ALA A 20 6.49 1.94 1.97
CA ALA A 20 5.95 3.25 2.29
C ALA A 20 6.44 3.65 3.68
N ALA A 21 6.89 4.88 3.83
CA ALA A 21 7.32 5.43 5.11
C ALA A 21 6.52 6.69 5.42
N LEU A 22 5.98 6.80 6.63
CA LEU A 22 5.28 7.97 7.13
C LEU A 22 5.82 8.32 8.51
N LYS A 23 6.34 9.52 8.65
CA LYS A 23 6.85 10.00 9.94
C LYS A 23 5.69 10.28 10.90
N ASP A 24 5.91 10.03 12.19
CA ASP A 24 4.97 10.33 13.28
C ASP A 24 3.63 9.57 13.17
N ALA A 25 3.60 8.52 12.36
CA ALA A 25 2.51 7.57 12.30
C ALA A 25 2.60 6.56 13.45
N SER A 26 1.46 6.31 14.09
CA SER A 26 1.27 5.27 15.09
C SER A 26 0.95 3.92 14.44
N SER A 27 0.36 3.94 13.25
CA SER A 27 0.08 2.77 12.43
C SER A 27 0.16 3.16 10.95
N LEU A 28 0.57 2.22 10.11
CA LEU A 28 0.65 2.37 8.67
C LEU A 28 0.33 1.01 8.03
N THR A 29 -0.75 0.96 7.27
CA THR A 29 -1.24 -0.19 6.53
C THR A 29 -1.16 0.11 5.05
N LEU A 30 -0.57 -0.80 4.29
CA LEU A 30 -0.49 -0.72 2.84
C LEU A 30 -1.20 -1.93 2.25
N THR A 31 -2.20 -1.69 1.41
CA THR A 31 -3.01 -2.73 0.78
C THR A 31 -2.93 -2.57 -0.73
N CYS A 32 -2.43 -3.59 -1.43
CA CYS A 32 -2.29 -3.64 -2.87
C CYS A 32 -3.02 -4.87 -3.40
N GLY A 33 -4.17 -4.67 -4.05
CA GLY A 33 -5.01 -5.78 -4.52
C GLY A 33 -5.40 -6.71 -3.37
N ASP A 34 -4.96 -7.97 -3.45
CA ASP A 34 -5.17 -9.02 -2.44
C ASP A 34 -4.15 -9.05 -1.30
N VAL A 35 -3.08 -8.26 -1.38
CA VAL A 35 -1.97 -8.28 -0.42
C VAL A 35 -2.04 -7.08 0.50
N SER A 36 -1.82 -7.29 1.80
CA SER A 36 -1.71 -6.18 2.76
C SER A 36 -0.52 -6.38 3.70
N ALA A 37 0.08 -5.26 4.10
CA ALA A 37 1.17 -5.20 5.06
C ALA A 37 0.89 -4.09 6.08
N GLN A 38 1.42 -4.23 7.29
CA GLN A 38 1.28 -3.24 8.35
C GLN A 38 2.64 -2.91 8.99
N GLY A 39 2.75 -1.69 9.50
CA GLY A 39 3.88 -1.15 10.23
C GLY A 39 3.45 0.07 11.04
N THR A 40 4.41 0.81 11.61
CA THR A 40 4.13 2.00 12.43
C THR A 40 4.64 3.27 11.74
N ALA A 41 5.95 3.38 11.54
CA ALA A 41 6.57 4.49 10.80
C ALA A 41 6.93 4.13 9.34
N SER A 42 7.03 2.83 9.06
CA SER A 42 7.25 2.33 7.70
C SER A 42 6.67 0.94 7.56
N VAL A 43 6.24 0.61 6.35
CA VAL A 43 5.68 -0.68 5.98
C VAL A 43 6.33 -1.14 4.68
N ARG A 44 6.69 -2.41 4.63
CA ARG A 44 7.18 -3.06 3.42
C ARG A 44 6.16 -4.10 2.98
N ILE A 45 5.76 -4.03 1.73
CA ILE A 45 4.89 -5.02 1.08
C ILE A 45 5.70 -5.75 0.00
N THR A 46 5.44 -7.04 -0.20
CA THR A 46 6.15 -7.90 -1.13
C THR A 46 5.17 -8.81 -1.87
N ASP A 47 5.51 -9.23 -3.09
CA ASP A 47 4.70 -10.12 -3.93
C ASP A 47 3.25 -9.63 -4.12
N PHE A 48 3.08 -8.39 -4.59
CA PHE A 48 1.75 -7.78 -4.76
C PHE A 48 1.50 -7.37 -6.22
N PRO A 49 0.24 -7.30 -6.68
CA PRO A 49 -0.07 -6.86 -8.04
C PRO A 49 0.25 -5.36 -8.24
N ALA A 50 0.91 -5.00 -9.35
CA ALA A 50 1.09 -3.61 -9.73
C ALA A 50 -0.26 -2.90 -9.93
N GLY A 51 -0.33 -1.63 -9.55
CA GLY A 51 -1.52 -0.79 -9.72
C GLY A 51 -1.79 0.08 -8.51
N SER A 52 -3.07 0.42 -8.30
CA SER A 52 -3.50 1.24 -7.17
C SER A 52 -3.42 0.46 -5.86
N CYS A 53 -2.63 0.99 -4.94
CA CYS A 53 -2.54 0.53 -3.57
C CYS A 53 -3.16 1.56 -2.63
N ARG A 54 -3.89 1.11 -1.61
CA ARG A 54 -4.42 1.97 -0.57
C ARG A 54 -3.47 2.02 0.61
N VAL A 55 -3.03 3.23 0.96
CA VAL A 55 -2.24 3.51 2.15
C VAL A 55 -3.17 4.08 3.21
N GLN A 56 -3.20 3.48 4.40
CA GLN A 56 -3.97 3.95 5.54
C GLN A 56 -3.03 4.10 6.72
N ALA A 57 -3.13 5.18 7.47
CA ALA A 57 -2.26 5.42 8.60
C ALA A 57 -3.00 6.16 9.70
N THR A 58 -2.59 5.94 10.95
CA THR A 58 -2.99 6.79 12.06
C THR A 58 -1.86 7.76 12.37
N TRP A 59 -2.01 9.03 11.98
CA TRP A 59 -1.05 10.10 12.22
C TRP A 59 -1.53 10.97 13.39
N LEU A 60 -0.76 11.00 14.49
CA LEU A 60 -1.11 11.74 15.72
C LEU A 60 -2.55 11.50 16.22
N GLY A 61 -3.05 10.26 16.11
CA GLY A 61 -4.43 9.89 16.48
C GLY A 61 -5.50 10.21 15.43
N THR A 62 -5.11 10.77 14.27
CA THR A 62 -6.01 11.01 13.13
C THR A 62 -5.82 9.92 12.07
N GLU A 63 -6.90 9.28 11.66
CA GLU A 63 -6.86 8.35 10.53
C GLU A 63 -6.77 9.12 9.21
N VAL A 64 -5.71 8.87 8.46
CA VAL A 64 -5.47 9.43 7.14
C VAL A 64 -5.30 8.28 6.15
N ALA A 65 -5.82 8.47 4.94
CA ALA A 65 -5.70 7.48 3.88
C ALA A 65 -5.42 8.17 2.55
N THR A 66 -4.71 7.46 1.67
CA THR A 66 -4.46 7.90 0.31
C THR A 66 -4.31 6.70 -0.61
N ASP A 67 -4.56 6.92 -1.90
CA ASP A 67 -4.32 5.93 -2.94
C ASP A 67 -2.99 6.24 -3.63
N LEU A 68 -2.16 5.23 -3.77
CA LEU A 68 -0.82 5.30 -4.30
C LEU A 68 -0.66 4.28 -5.41
N VAL A 69 -0.30 4.73 -6.61
CA VAL A 69 -0.02 3.81 -7.71
C VAL A 69 1.40 3.28 -7.57
N ILE A 70 1.53 1.97 -7.44
CA ILE A 70 2.82 1.27 -7.38
C ILE A 70 2.94 0.37 -8.60
N ASP A 71 3.72 0.82 -9.59
CA ASP A 71 3.96 0.10 -10.85
C ASP A 71 5.33 -0.58 -10.91
N SER A 72 6.22 -0.31 -9.95
CA SER A 72 7.58 -0.87 -9.94
C SER A 72 8.20 -0.84 -8.53
N VAL A 73 9.30 -1.59 -8.37
CA VAL A 73 10.00 -1.76 -7.08
C VAL A 73 10.62 -0.44 -6.62
N ARG A 74 9.98 0.25 -5.67
CA ARG A 74 10.48 1.51 -5.11
C ARG A 74 9.98 1.76 -3.68
N GLY A 75 10.64 2.70 -3.01
CA GLY A 75 10.21 3.24 -1.71
C GLY A 75 9.50 4.58 -1.90
N PHE A 76 8.40 4.77 -1.19
CA PHE A 76 7.57 5.97 -1.20
C PHE A 76 7.67 6.66 0.14
N GLN A 77 7.84 7.97 0.10
CA GLN A 77 7.85 8.82 1.29
C GLN A 77 6.49 9.50 1.38
N CYS A 78 5.76 9.16 2.43
CA CYS A 78 4.48 9.74 2.74
C CYS A 78 4.63 10.85 3.79
N ALA A 79 3.89 11.93 3.58
CA ALA A 79 3.76 13.04 4.52
C ALA A 79 2.29 13.45 4.61
N VAL A 80 1.89 13.97 5.78
CA VAL A 80 0.57 14.57 5.95
C VAL A 80 0.70 16.08 5.76
N GLU A 81 0.11 16.60 4.67
CA GLU A 81 0.08 18.04 4.37
C GLU A 81 -1.37 18.52 4.47
N GLY A 82 -1.65 19.42 5.43
CA GLY A 82 -3.00 19.97 5.61
C GLY A 82 -4.08 18.92 5.94
N GLY A 83 -3.70 17.82 6.60
CA GLY A 83 -4.60 16.70 6.91
C GLY A 83 -4.77 15.68 5.78
N VAL A 84 -4.08 15.86 4.65
CA VAL A 84 -4.11 14.93 3.52
C VAL A 84 -2.81 14.13 3.48
N LEU A 85 -2.92 12.81 3.40
CA LEU A 85 -1.77 11.94 3.20
C LEU A 85 -1.31 12.00 1.74
N ARG A 86 -0.06 12.39 1.52
CA ARG A 86 0.58 12.44 0.20
C ARG A 86 1.83 11.60 0.19
N CYS A 87 1.97 10.74 -0.80
CA CYS A 87 3.13 9.87 -0.97
C CYS A 87 3.80 10.17 -2.32
N SER A 88 5.12 10.30 -2.32
CA SER A 88 5.96 10.55 -3.51
C SER A 88 7.14 9.59 -3.59
#